data_AF-A0A950WVD1-F1
#
_entry.id   AF-A0A950WVD1-F1
#
_cell.length_a   1.000
_cell.length_b   1.000
_cell.length_c   1.000
_cell.angle_alpha   90.00
_cell.angle_beta   90.00
_cell.angle_gamma   90.00
#
_symmetry.space_group_name_H-M   'P 1'
#
loop_
_entity.id
_entity.type
_entity.pdbx_description
1 polymer ?
#
loop_
_entity_poly.entity_id
_entity_poly.type
_entity_poly.pdbx_seq_one_letter_code
_entity_poly.pdbx_strand_id
1 'polypeptide(L)' 'MPTLDRSGNVYIGNIEWGADSMGLPTTVALGVDGNGRQWGRFILSPTPGLPVPFERRVVAVALADQAGAALAVGNGVTR' A
#
# COMPACT_ATOMS: atom_id res chain seq x y z
N MET A 1 1.56 -0.65 -13.21
CA MET A 1 0.88 -1.54 -12.24
C MET A 1 -0.03 -0.70 -11.37
N PRO A 2 -1.21 -1.19 -10.94
CA PRO A 2 -2.04 -0.48 -9.99
C PRO A 2 -1.32 -0.26 -8.64
N THR A 3 -1.57 0.88 -8.00
CA THR A 3 -0.92 1.27 -6.75
C THR A 3 -1.92 1.73 -5.71
N LEU A 4 -1.75 1.28 -4.48
CA LEU A 4 -2.39 1.88 -3.30
C LEU A 4 -1.45 2.94 -2.75
N ASP A 5 -1.89 4.19 -2.76
CA ASP A 5 -1.11 5.32 -2.25
C ASP A 5 -1.26 5.47 -0.72
N ARG A 6 -0.55 6.44 -0.15
CA ARG A 6 -0.56 6.70 1.30
C ARG A 6 -1.86 7.34 1.79
N SER A 7 -2.67 7.89 0.90
CA SER A 7 -3.98 8.44 1.22
C SER A 7 -5.06 7.35 1.32
N GLY A 8 -4.73 6.11 0.93
CA GLY A 8 -5.68 5.00 0.87
C GLY A 8 -6.41 4.89 -0.47
N ASN A 9 -5.97 5.62 -1.50
CA ASN A 9 -6.56 5.63 -2.83
C ASN A 9 -5.83 4.65 -3.74
N VAL A 10 -6.59 3.99 -4.62
CA VAL A 10 -6.05 3.05 -5.59
C VAL A 10 -6.00 3.72 -6.94
N TYR A 11 -4.86 3.63 -7.62
CA TYR A 11 -4.67 4.21 -8.94
C TYR A 11 -4.27 3.14 -9.96
N ILE A 12 -4.77 3.26 -11.18
CA ILE A 12 -4.26 2.56 -12.36
C ILE A 12 -3.63 3.63 -13.26
N GLY A 13 -2.30 3.76 -13.21
CA GLY A 13 -1.64 4.91 -13.82
C GLY A 13 -1.98 6.18 -13.06
N ASN A 14 -2.62 7.14 -13.73
CA ASN A 14 -3.10 8.40 -13.16
C ASN A 14 -4.62 8.42 -12.89
N ILE A 15 -5.31 7.30 -13.11
CA ILE A 15 -6.76 7.19 -12.94
C ILE A 15 -7.04 6.59 -11.57
N GLU A 16 -7.84 7.27 -10.76
CA GLU A 16 -8.33 6.72 -9.50
C GLU A 16 -9.34 5.60 -9.75
N TRP A 17 -9.17 4.50 -9.02
CA TRP A 17 -9.98 3.31 -9.10
C TRP A 17 -10.91 3.21 -7.89
N GLY A 18 -12.21 3.03 -8.16
CA GLY A 18 -13.25 2.87 -7.13
C GLY A 18 -13.18 1.53 -6.41
N ALA A 19 -12.17 1.33 -5.56
CA ALA A 19 -11.96 0.08 -4.83
C ALA A 19 -13.03 -0.22 -3.77
N ASP A 20 -13.77 0.80 -3.35
CA ASP A 20 -14.91 0.75 -2.44
C ASP A 20 -16.15 0.08 -3.06
N SER A 21 -16.24 0.03 -4.39
CA SER A 21 -17.37 -0.55 -5.13
C SER A 21 -16.95 -1.70 -6.03
N MET A 22 -15.82 -1.57 -6.72
CA MET A 22 -15.31 -2.57 -7.67
C MET A 22 -14.32 -3.57 -7.04
N GLY A 23 -13.93 -3.34 -5.79
CA GLY A 23 -12.83 -4.07 -5.15
C GLY A 23 -11.46 -3.67 -5.68
N LEU A 24 -10.41 -4.31 -5.19
CA LEU A 24 -9.06 -4.06 -5.68
C LEU A 24 -8.83 -4.71 -7.06
N PRO A 25 -8.04 -4.08 -7.95
CA PRO A 25 -7.54 -4.71 -9.17
C PRO A 25 -6.78 -6.01 -8.87
N THR A 26 -6.60 -6.87 -9.88
CA THR A 26 -6.00 -8.21 -9.74
C THR A 26 -4.66 -8.24 -9.01
N THR A 27 -3.86 -7.18 -9.11
CA THR A 27 -2.65 -7.00 -8.30
C THR A 27 -2.46 -5.52 -8.01
N VAL A 28 -2.18 -5.20 -6.75
CA VAL A 28 -1.95 -3.82 -6.30
C VAL A 28 -0.63 -3.74 -5.54
N ALA A 29 0.23 -2.80 -5.93
CA ALA A 29 1.43 -2.49 -5.18
C ALA A 29 1.12 -1.49 -4.07
N LEU A 30 1.61 -1.75 -2.86
CA LEU A 30 1.57 -0.84 -1.72
C LEU A 30 3.00 -0.52 -1.29
N GLY A 31 3.40 0.75 -1.38
CA GLY A 31 4.74 1.19 -1.00
C GLY A 31 5.03 0.99 0.49
N VAL A 32 6.26 0.61 0.81
CA VAL A 32 6.78 0.53 2.18
C VAL A 32 7.84 1.61 2.33
N ASP A 33 7.51 2.70 3.01
CA ASP A 33 8.40 3.84 3.20
C ASP A 33 8.75 4.01 4.68
N GLY A 34 9.98 4.45 4.97
CA GLY A 34 10.47 4.68 6.31
C GLY A 34 11.66 5.63 6.29
N ASN A 35 11.68 6.59 7.21
CA ASN A 35 12.71 7.64 7.29
C ASN A 35 12.94 8.39 5.96
N GLY A 36 11.86 8.76 5.26
CA GLY A 36 11.94 9.49 3.98
C GLY A 36 12.42 8.68 2.78
N ARG A 37 12.62 7.36 2.93
CA ARG A 37 13.06 6.47 1.85
C ARG A 37 12.06 5.34 1.62
N GLN A 38 11.85 4.97 0.36
CA GLN A 38 11.14 3.75 0.00
C GLN A 38 12.06 2.54 0.19
N TRP A 39 11.63 1.59 1.02
CA TRP A 39 12.33 0.33 1.31
C TRP A 39 11.87 -0.81 0.40
N GLY A 40 10.67 -0.70 -0.18
CA GLY A 40 10.13 -1.72 -1.07
C GLY A 40 8.63 -1.56 -1.25
N ARG A 41 7.94 -2.67 -1.47
CA ARG A 41 6.48 -2.71 -1.60
C ARG A 41 5.91 -4.08 -1.25
N PHE A 42 4.71 -4.08 -0.69
CA PHE A 42 3.85 -5.26 -0.68
C PHE A 42 3.14 -5.40 -2.03
N ILE A 43 2.94 -6.64 -2.43
CA ILE A 43 2.10 -7.00 -3.57
C ILE A 43 0.83 -7.64 -3.00
N LEU A 44 -0.29 -6.94 -3.16
CA LEU A 44 -1.58 -7.40 -2.67
C LEU A 44 -2.25 -8.26 -3.75
N SER A 45 -2.71 -9.44 -3.34
CA SER A 45 -3.46 -10.39 -4.16
C SER A 45 -4.89 -10.50 -3.62
N PRO A 46 -5.80 -9.62 -4.04
CA PRO A 46 -7.15 -9.57 -3.50
C PRO A 46 -8.03 -10.71 -4.05
N THR A 47 -9.11 -11.01 -3.33
CA THR A 47 -10.24 -11.73 -3.92
C THR A 47 -10.91 -10.82 -4.96
N PRO A 48 -10.99 -11.25 -6.25
CA PRO A 48 -11.52 -10.39 -7.31
C PRO A 48 -12.95 -9.93 -7.05
N GLY A 49 -13.23 -8.66 -7.35
CA GLY A 49 -14.57 -8.08 -7.28
C GLY A 49 -15.14 -7.85 -5.88
N LEU A 50 -14.39 -8.20 -4.81
CA LEU A 50 -14.84 -7.95 -3.44
C LEU A 50 -14.52 -6.50 -3.05
N PRO A 51 -15.52 -5.68 -2.69
CA PRO A 51 -15.30 -4.32 -2.23
C PRO A 51 -14.33 -4.26 -1.04
N VAL A 52 -13.39 -3.31 -1.10
CA VAL A 52 -12.47 -3.04 0.00
C VAL A 52 -12.74 -1.62 0.49
N PRO A 53 -13.45 -1.44 1.61
CA PRO A 53 -13.77 -0.13 2.17
C PRO A 53 -12.51 0.72 2.42
N PHE A 54 -12.68 2.05 2.38
CA PHE A 54 -11.57 2.99 2.55
C PHE A 54 -10.79 2.74 3.84
N GLU A 55 -11.48 2.48 4.95
CA GLU A 55 -10.88 2.24 6.25
C GLU A 55 -9.94 1.02 6.23
N ARG A 56 -10.31 -0.05 5.52
CA ARG A 56 -9.43 -1.22 5.37
C ARG A 56 -8.17 -0.90 4.57
N ARG A 57 -8.28 -0.03 3.57
CA ARG A 57 -7.12 0.42 2.77
C ARG A 57 -6.19 1.29 3.61
N VAL A 58 -6.74 2.19 4.43
CA VAL A 58 -5.95 2.96 5.40
C VAL A 58 -5.25 2.06 6.43
N VAL A 59 -5.92 1.02 6.93
CA VAL A 59 -5.27 0.02 7.81
C VAL A 59 -4.10 -0.67 7.10
N ALA A 60 -4.26 -1.06 5.83
CA ALA A 60 -3.15 -1.65 5.06
C ALA A 60 -1.97 -0.68 4.91
N VAL A 61 -2.25 0.61 4.65
CA VAL A 61 -1.22 1.66 4.63
C VAL A 61 -0.50 1.78 5.97
N ALA A 62 -1.24 1.79 7.09
CA ALA A 62 -0.66 1.87 8.42
C ALA A 62 0.23 0.66 8.76
N LEU A 63 -0.14 -0.54 8.30
CA LEU A 63 0.72 -1.73 8.43
C LEU A 63 2.01 -1.60 7.60
N ALA A 64 1.92 -1.03 6.40
CA ALA A 64 3.10 -0.73 5.58
C ALA A 64 4.00 0.34 6.21
N ASP A 65 3.43 1.35 6.86
CA ASP A 65 4.17 2.33 7.67
C ASP A 65 4.97 1.68 8.79
N GLN A 66 4.33 0.80 9.57
CA GLN A 66 4.99 0.11 10.67
C GLN A 66 6.13 -0.78 10.17
N ALA A 67 5.93 -1.49 9.05
CA ALA A 67 6.99 -2.27 8.42
C ALA A 67 8.15 -1.38 7.95
N GLY A 68 7.85 -0.23 7.33
CA GLY A 68 8.85 0.73 6.87
C GLY A 68 9.65 1.33 8.03
N ALA A 69 9.00 1.68 9.14
CA ALA A 69 9.65 2.15 10.35
C ALA A 69 10.60 1.10 10.94
N ALA A 70 10.17 -0.17 11.02
CA ALA A 70 11.00 -1.26 11.49
C ALA A 70 12.24 -1.48 10.61
N LEU A 71 12.06 -1.44 9.27
CA LEU A 71 13.17 -1.54 8.32
C LEU A 71 14.14 -0.36 8.45
N ALA A 72 13.63 0.85 8.65
CA ALA A 72 14.47 2.03 8.83
C ALA A 72 15.35 1.94 10.08
N VAL A 73 14.82 1.41 11.19
CA VAL A 73 15.61 1.17 12.40
C VAL A 73 16.65 0.07 12.18
N GLY A 74 16.23 -1.08 11.67
CA GLY A 74 17.14 -2.23 11.47
C GLY A 74 18.29 -1.95 10.49
N ASN A 75 18.10 -1.03 9.55
CA ASN A 75 19.11 -0.63 8.57
C ASN A 75 19.78 0.73 8.91
N GLY A 76 19.33 1.41 9.97
CA GLY A 76 19.90 2.66 10.47
C GLY A 76 20.93 2.46 11.60
N VAL A 77 21.02 1.26 12.18
CA VAL A 77 21.97 0.92 13.27
C VAL A 77 23.31 0.37 12.75
N THR A 78 23.57 0.44 11.45
CA THR A 78 24.88 0.06 10.89
C THR A 78 25.42 1.10 9.93
N ARG A 79 25.99 2.18 10.47
CA ARG A 79 27.25 2.76 10.00
C ARG A 79 27.76 3.84 10.93
#